data_AF-T0G0L4-F1
#
_entry.id   AF-T0G0L4-F1
#
_cell.length_a   1.000
_cell.length_b   1.000
_cell.length_c   1.000
_cell.angle_alpha   90.00
_cell.angle_beta   90.00
_cell.angle_gamma   90.00
#
_symmetry.space_group_name_H-M   'P 1'
#
loop_
_entity.id
_entity.type
_entity.pdbx_description
1 polymer ?
#
loop_
_entity_poly.entity_id
_entity_poly.type
_entity_poly.pdbx_seq_one_letter_code
_entity_poly.pdbx_strand_id
1 'polypeptide(L)'
;MEKNVNKKLIKYNVSNGVVKSPRSHAFTKGYLQKATTIEQLINDIDSKKCIWPVVAKNGQNHRKSENVLGTEIVILNISEYESFDEVVKTFADSAVYIYEVESETGLRIRAVLVLDQFLNCIELEYFLRIAQVEFAHNHRCIDAAHAYINEHIITRYILSESNRFKVSDLFNKYVFDSNFNSSFESKWNIDDQGSFSEFKNEVIRKYSLSPALNTPVSVSRNVYLIEILQNNKVA
;
A
#
# COMPACT_ATOMS: atom_id res chain seq x y z
N MET A 1 -28.77 -13.25 12.60
CA MET A 1 -27.50 -13.91 12.98
C MET A 1 -26.40 -13.29 12.14
N GLU A 2 -25.71 -12.29 12.69
CA GLU A 2 -24.50 -11.76 12.06
C GLU A 2 -23.43 -12.85 12.11
N LYS A 3 -22.96 -13.30 10.95
CA LYS A 3 -21.80 -14.17 10.89
C LYS A 3 -20.64 -13.37 11.48
N ASN A 4 -20.02 -13.90 12.53
CA ASN A 4 -18.70 -13.46 13.00
C ASN A 4 -17.72 -13.63 11.85
N VAL A 5 -17.61 -12.62 10.98
CA VAL A 5 -16.56 -12.54 9.97
C VAL A 5 -15.29 -12.35 10.79
N ASN A 6 -14.48 -13.40 10.86
CA ASN A 6 -13.18 -13.37 11.49
C ASN A 6 -12.33 -12.35 10.69
N LYS A 7 -12.35 -11.07 11.11
CA LYS A 7 -11.66 -9.98 10.41
C LYS A 7 -10.16 -10.31 10.42
N LYS A 8 -9.56 -10.58 9.25
CA LYS A 8 -8.11 -10.82 9.11
C LYS A 8 -7.37 -9.63 9.72
N LEU A 9 -6.56 -9.90 10.73
CA LEU A 9 -5.69 -8.91 11.35
C LEU A 9 -4.54 -8.57 10.40
N ILE A 10 -4.11 -7.31 10.41
CA ILE A 10 -2.97 -6.78 9.66
C ILE A 10 -1.92 -6.25 10.63
N LYS A 11 -0.65 -6.38 10.23
CA LYS A 11 0.51 -6.03 11.03
C LYS A 11 1.23 -4.82 10.46
N TYR A 12 1.53 -3.86 11.34
CA TYR A 12 2.34 -2.68 11.05
C TYR A 12 2.92 -2.11 12.33
N ASN A 13 3.84 -1.16 12.17
CA ASN A 13 4.41 -0.41 13.27
C ASN A 13 3.75 0.98 13.34
N VAL A 14 3.38 1.42 14.53
CA VAL A 14 2.85 2.78 14.77
C VAL A 14 3.63 3.48 15.86
N SER A 15 3.86 4.77 15.70
CA SER A 15 4.54 5.57 16.73
C SER A 15 3.74 5.60 18.04
N ASN A 16 4.42 5.52 19.19
CA ASN A 16 3.78 5.60 20.51
C ASN A 16 3.12 6.98 20.81
N GLY A 17 3.41 8.00 19.99
CA GLY A 17 2.79 9.32 20.08
C GLY A 17 2.73 10.04 18.74
N VAL A 18 2.26 11.29 18.76
CA VAL A 18 2.18 12.16 17.57
C VAL A 18 3.59 12.53 17.10
N VAL A 19 3.85 12.38 15.80
CA VAL A 19 5.14 12.75 15.20
C VAL A 19 5.00 14.12 14.52
N LYS A 20 5.81 15.09 14.97
CA LYS A 20 5.70 16.50 14.57
C LYS A 20 6.67 16.93 13.47
N SER A 21 7.56 16.05 12.99
CA SER A 21 8.50 16.42 11.91
C SER A 21 8.94 15.20 11.08
N PRO A 22 8.98 15.30 9.73
CA PRO A 22 9.57 14.30 8.82
C PRO A 22 11.06 14.08 9.01
N ARG A 23 11.77 14.99 9.69
CA ARG A 23 13.19 14.80 10.04
C ARG A 23 13.39 14.00 11.32
N SER A 24 12.33 13.78 12.11
CA SER A 24 12.38 12.88 13.26
C SER A 24 12.68 11.49 12.73
N HIS A 25 13.85 10.93 13.01
CA HIS A 25 14.15 9.55 12.61
C HIS A 25 13.07 8.63 13.19
N ALA A 26 12.39 7.86 12.34
CA ALA A 26 11.33 6.94 12.78
C ALA A 26 11.79 6.07 13.95
N PHE A 27 13.03 5.58 13.91
CA PHE A 27 13.62 4.76 14.97
C PHE A 27 13.77 5.44 16.34
N THR A 28 13.63 6.76 16.46
CA THR A 28 13.70 7.49 17.74
C THR A 28 12.35 7.65 18.45
N LYS A 29 11.25 7.19 17.85
CA LYS A 29 9.86 7.45 18.33
C LYS A 29 9.17 6.24 18.96
N GLY A 30 9.92 5.19 19.30
CA GLY A 30 9.39 4.03 20.03
C GLY A 30 8.20 3.38 19.34
N TYR A 31 8.37 2.97 18.08
CA TYR A 31 7.30 2.30 17.34
C TYR A 31 6.87 1.03 18.04
N LEU A 32 5.57 0.82 18.12
CA LEU A 32 4.95 -0.39 18.66
C LEU A 32 4.36 -1.19 17.50
N GLN A 33 4.72 -2.46 17.42
CA GLN A 33 4.13 -3.37 16.45
C GLN A 33 2.70 -3.69 16.89
N LYS A 34 1.73 -3.45 15.99
CA LYS A 34 0.33 -3.79 16.16
C LYS A 34 -0.05 -4.96 15.26
N ALA A 35 -1.00 -5.76 15.73
CA ALA A 35 -1.77 -6.71 14.92
C ALA A 35 -3.24 -6.39 15.13
N THR A 36 -3.90 -5.76 14.16
CA THR A 36 -5.21 -5.14 14.37
C THR A 36 -6.07 -5.13 13.10
N THR A 37 -7.28 -4.58 13.15
CA THR A 37 -8.19 -4.44 12.02
C THR A 37 -7.85 -3.24 11.12
N ILE A 38 -8.41 -3.22 9.90
CA ILE A 38 -8.30 -2.08 8.98
C ILE A 38 -8.93 -0.82 9.56
N GLU A 39 -10.09 -0.95 10.19
CA GLU A 39 -10.75 0.12 10.94
C GLU A 39 -9.78 0.79 11.94
N GLN A 40 -9.03 -0.02 12.70
CA GLN A 40 -8.08 0.52 13.66
C GLN A 40 -6.85 1.16 12.99
N LEU A 41 -6.43 0.67 11.81
CA LEU A 41 -5.39 1.31 10.99
C LEU A 41 -5.84 2.70 10.53
N ILE A 42 -7.08 2.83 10.03
CA ILE A 42 -7.66 4.12 9.63
C ILE A 42 -7.69 5.07 10.83
N ASN A 43 -8.18 4.61 11.99
CA ASN A 43 -8.19 5.41 13.22
C ASN A 43 -6.77 5.84 13.66
N ASP A 44 -5.77 4.96 13.54
CA ASP A 44 -4.39 5.33 13.84
C ASP A 44 -3.86 6.39 12.86
N ILE A 45 -4.21 6.29 11.57
CA ILE A 45 -3.84 7.30 10.55
C ILE A 45 -4.44 8.66 10.90
N ASP A 46 -5.73 8.70 11.24
CA ASP A 46 -6.45 9.93 11.59
C ASP A 46 -5.96 10.58 12.88
N SER A 47 -5.43 9.77 13.80
CA SER A 47 -4.90 10.24 15.09
C SER A 47 -3.55 10.97 14.99
N LYS A 48 -3.07 11.29 13.77
CA LYS A 48 -1.77 11.95 13.50
C LYS A 48 -0.56 11.16 14.02
N LYS A 49 -0.74 9.86 14.24
CA LYS A 49 0.38 8.96 14.50
C LYS A 49 1.10 8.68 13.19
N CYS A 50 2.39 8.39 13.29
CA CYS A 50 3.16 7.97 12.14
C CYS A 50 3.01 6.46 11.94
N ILE A 51 2.70 6.07 10.71
CA ILE A 51 2.59 4.66 10.33
C ILE A 51 3.89 4.27 9.66
N TRP A 52 4.54 3.23 10.17
CA TRP A 52 5.59 2.55 9.47
C TRP A 52 5.02 1.23 8.94
N PRO A 53 4.70 1.15 7.64
CA PRO A 53 3.91 0.07 7.07
C PRO A 53 4.80 -1.13 6.78
N VAL A 54 5.54 -1.59 7.77
CA VAL A 54 6.33 -2.81 7.73
C VAL A 54 6.31 -3.50 9.08
N VAL A 55 6.58 -4.80 9.07
CA VAL A 55 6.84 -5.62 10.25
C VAL A 55 8.35 -5.62 10.50
N ALA A 56 8.75 -5.36 11.73
CA ALA A 56 10.16 -5.34 12.10
C ALA A 56 10.52 -6.61 12.86
N LYS A 57 11.71 -7.16 12.62
CA LYS A 57 12.32 -8.17 13.51
C LYS A 57 12.90 -7.48 14.73
N ASN A 58 13.04 -8.21 15.85
CA ASN A 58 13.83 -7.74 16.99
C ASN A 58 15.30 -7.65 16.55
N GLY A 59 15.72 -6.46 16.13
CA GLY A 59 17.07 -6.17 15.68
C GLY A 59 18.01 -5.84 16.83
N GLN A 60 19.29 -6.19 16.68
CA GLN A 60 20.37 -5.71 17.57
C GLN A 60 21.09 -4.47 17.01
N ASN A 61 20.85 -4.11 15.74
CA ASN A 61 21.58 -3.08 15.01
C ASN A 61 20.64 -1.97 14.49
N HIS A 62 21.20 -0.79 14.18
CA HIS A 62 20.46 0.38 13.70
C HIS A 62 20.52 0.61 12.17
N ARG A 63 20.93 -0.38 11.35
CA ARG A 63 21.04 -0.19 9.89
C ARG A 63 19.65 -0.10 9.24
N LYS A 64 19.56 0.68 8.16
CA LYS A 64 18.35 0.80 7.33
C LYS A 64 17.99 -0.56 6.75
N SER A 65 16.70 -0.91 6.78
CA SER A 65 16.11 -2.15 6.24
C SER A 65 16.59 -3.47 6.84
N GLU A 66 17.70 -3.51 7.58
CA GLU A 66 18.22 -4.71 8.26
C GLU A 66 17.15 -5.33 9.16
N ASN A 67 16.35 -4.48 9.81
CA ASN A 67 15.33 -4.94 10.75
C ASN A 67 13.94 -5.12 10.13
N VAL A 68 13.78 -4.91 8.83
CA VAL A 68 12.50 -5.11 8.17
C VAL A 68 12.35 -6.60 7.84
N LEU A 69 11.20 -7.18 8.17
CA LEU A 69 10.83 -8.54 7.79
C LEU A 69 10.03 -8.53 6.48
N GLY A 70 9.20 -7.50 6.30
CA GLY A 70 8.26 -7.39 5.19
C GLY A 70 7.04 -6.56 5.56
N THR A 71 5.93 -6.72 4.84
CA THR A 71 4.71 -5.96 5.08
C THR A 71 3.43 -6.66 4.64
N GLU A 72 2.30 -6.21 5.23
CA GLU A 72 0.93 -6.51 4.80
C GLU A 72 0.20 -5.25 4.30
N ILE A 73 0.86 -4.07 4.35
CA ILE A 73 0.28 -2.77 3.98
C ILE A 73 1.30 -1.98 3.17
N VAL A 74 0.86 -1.31 2.12
CA VAL A 74 1.65 -0.30 1.41
C VAL A 74 0.89 1.01 1.46
N ILE A 75 1.58 2.09 1.81
CA ILE A 75 1.04 3.44 1.66
C ILE A 75 1.74 4.05 0.44
N LEU A 76 0.97 4.32 -0.60
CA LEU A 76 1.45 5.05 -1.77
C LEU A 76 1.41 6.55 -1.48
N ASN A 77 2.43 7.28 -1.92
CA ASN A 77 2.52 8.73 -1.89
C ASN A 77 2.46 9.22 -3.33
N ILE A 78 1.28 9.62 -3.76
CA ILE A 78 0.93 9.87 -5.15
C ILE A 78 1.27 11.32 -5.47
N SER A 79 2.14 11.53 -6.47
CA SER A 79 2.65 12.86 -6.80
C SER A 79 2.20 13.45 -8.13
N GLU A 80 1.60 12.67 -9.04
CA GLU A 80 1.41 13.10 -10.44
C GLU A 80 -0.04 13.00 -10.96
N TYR A 81 -1.03 12.71 -10.12
CA TYR A 81 -2.44 12.68 -10.55
C TYR A 81 -3.04 14.10 -10.62
N GLU A 82 -4.04 14.28 -11.48
CA GLU A 82 -4.67 15.60 -11.70
C GLU A 82 -5.55 16.01 -10.52
N SER A 83 -6.15 15.04 -9.80
CA SER A 83 -7.06 15.32 -8.69
C SER A 83 -7.22 14.17 -7.69
N PHE A 84 -7.73 14.51 -6.49
CA PHE A 84 -8.12 13.53 -5.47
C PHE A 84 -9.18 12.54 -5.97
N ASP A 85 -10.18 13.01 -6.72
CA ASP A 85 -11.27 12.17 -7.24
C ASP A 85 -10.77 11.15 -8.28
N GLU A 86 -9.78 11.53 -9.09
CA GLU A 86 -9.15 10.61 -10.05
C GLU A 86 -8.43 9.47 -9.33
N VAL A 87 -7.72 9.79 -8.23
CA VAL A 87 -7.08 8.78 -7.38
C VAL A 87 -8.14 7.86 -6.75
N VAL A 88 -9.23 8.42 -6.22
CA VAL A 88 -10.33 7.61 -5.65
C VAL A 88 -10.89 6.63 -6.67
N LYS A 89 -11.14 7.07 -7.90
CA LYS A 89 -11.62 6.20 -8.98
C LYS A 89 -10.61 5.12 -9.36
N THR A 90 -9.34 5.49 -9.49
CA THR A 90 -8.27 4.57 -9.88
C THR A 90 -8.09 3.43 -8.88
N PHE A 91 -8.23 3.73 -7.59
CA PHE A 91 -7.99 2.77 -6.51
C PHE A 91 -9.26 2.19 -5.90
N ALA A 92 -10.44 2.41 -6.50
CA ALA A 92 -11.74 2.11 -5.89
C ALA A 92 -11.87 0.68 -5.35
N ASP A 93 -11.36 -0.30 -6.11
CA ASP A 93 -11.43 -1.73 -5.76
C ASP A 93 -10.15 -2.27 -5.07
N SER A 94 -9.16 -1.41 -4.84
CA SER A 94 -7.80 -1.80 -4.51
C SER A 94 -7.29 -1.20 -3.19
N ALA A 95 -7.62 0.06 -2.91
CA ALA A 95 -7.26 0.72 -1.66
C ALA A 95 -8.38 0.59 -0.62
N VAL A 96 -8.02 0.63 0.65
CA VAL A 96 -9.00 0.69 1.77
C VAL A 96 -9.30 2.13 2.17
N TYR A 97 -8.32 3.02 1.97
CA TYR A 97 -8.36 4.39 2.45
C TYR A 97 -7.50 5.29 1.56
N ILE A 98 -8.02 6.46 1.19
CA ILE A 98 -7.30 7.48 0.43
C ILE A 98 -7.44 8.80 1.17
N TYR A 99 -6.36 9.53 1.32
CA TYR A 99 -6.37 10.77 2.07
C TYR A 99 -5.35 11.77 1.54
N GLU A 100 -5.69 13.05 1.63
CA GLU A 100 -4.83 14.16 1.25
C GLU A 100 -4.26 14.81 2.50
N VAL A 101 -2.96 15.06 2.49
CA VAL A 101 -2.25 15.73 3.56
C VAL A 101 -1.62 17.03 3.08
N GLU A 102 -1.67 18.05 3.94
CA GLU A 102 -0.88 19.26 3.77
C GLU A 102 0.54 19.03 4.29
N SER A 103 1.53 19.16 3.40
CA SER A 103 2.95 19.08 3.76
C SER A 103 3.66 20.40 3.48
N GLU A 104 4.86 20.58 4.06
CA GLU A 104 5.72 21.74 3.78
C GLU A 104 6.03 21.93 2.29
N THR A 105 5.93 20.85 1.49
CA THR A 105 6.19 20.87 0.04
C THR A 105 4.91 20.86 -0.79
N GLY A 106 3.75 21.15 -0.19
CA GLY A 106 2.45 21.16 -0.85
C GLY A 106 1.56 19.96 -0.48
N LEU A 107 0.43 19.85 -1.17
CA LEU A 107 -0.55 18.78 -0.99
C LEU A 107 0.02 17.45 -1.48
N ARG A 108 -0.27 16.38 -0.72
CA ARG A 108 0.11 15.01 -1.09
C ARG A 108 -1.07 14.09 -0.92
N ILE A 109 -1.36 13.30 -1.94
CA ILE A 109 -2.41 12.28 -1.87
C ILE A 109 -1.75 10.95 -1.50
N ARG A 110 -2.37 10.22 -0.58
CA ARG A 110 -1.92 8.89 -0.17
C ARG A 110 -3.00 7.86 -0.34
N ALA A 111 -2.64 6.71 -0.91
CA ALA A 111 -3.51 5.55 -1.02
C ALA A 111 -2.98 4.43 -0.12
N VAL A 112 -3.84 3.90 0.75
CA VAL A 112 -3.51 2.81 1.66
C VAL A 112 -3.98 1.50 1.04
N LEU A 113 -3.02 0.66 0.67
CA LEU A 113 -3.23 -0.66 0.13
C LEU A 113 -3.01 -1.67 1.23
N VAL A 114 -4.03 -2.47 1.54
CA VAL A 114 -3.86 -3.66 2.38
C VAL A 114 -3.69 -4.85 1.46
N LEU A 115 -2.57 -5.55 1.59
CA LEU A 115 -2.19 -6.61 0.68
C LEU A 115 -2.96 -7.91 0.99
N ASP A 116 -3.28 -8.67 -0.05
CA ASP A 116 -3.88 -10.00 0.10
C ASP A 116 -2.92 -11.01 0.76
N GLN A 117 -1.61 -10.74 0.67
CA GLN A 117 -0.54 -11.55 1.23
C GLN A 117 0.58 -10.71 1.90
N PHE A 118 1.45 -11.39 2.64
CA PHE A 118 2.66 -10.81 3.17
C PHE A 118 3.75 -10.74 2.09
N LEU A 119 4.39 -9.58 1.94
CA LEU A 119 5.57 -9.39 1.11
C LEU A 119 6.81 -9.31 1.98
N ASN A 120 7.83 -10.11 1.68
CA ASN A 120 9.14 -9.92 2.30
C ASN A 120 9.80 -8.62 1.80
N CYS A 121 10.97 -8.24 2.35
CA CYS A 121 11.66 -7.01 1.97
C CYS A 121 11.95 -6.89 0.46
N ILE A 122 12.36 -8.00 -0.14
CA ILE A 122 12.70 -8.11 -1.55
C ILE A 122 11.46 -7.86 -2.42
N GLU A 123 10.36 -8.55 -2.10
CA GLU A 123 9.08 -8.39 -2.78
C GLU A 123 8.51 -6.98 -2.60
N LEU A 124 8.67 -6.40 -1.40
CA LEU A 124 8.26 -5.01 -1.13
C LEU A 124 9.06 -4.02 -1.99
N GLU A 125 10.37 -4.19 -2.13
CA GLU A 125 11.17 -3.31 -2.99
C GLU A 125 10.72 -3.43 -4.45
N TYR A 126 10.50 -4.65 -4.94
CA TYR A 126 9.97 -4.88 -6.28
C TYR A 126 8.60 -4.21 -6.46
N PHE A 127 7.69 -4.37 -5.49
CA PHE A 127 6.39 -3.71 -5.46
C PHE A 127 6.53 -2.18 -5.56
N LEU A 128 7.37 -1.58 -4.71
CA LEU A 128 7.52 -0.13 -4.65
C LEU A 128 8.11 0.44 -5.95
N ARG A 129 8.94 -0.32 -6.66
CA ARG A 129 9.45 0.05 -7.98
C ARG A 129 8.38 -0.02 -9.05
N ILE A 130 7.55 -1.06 -9.04
CA ILE A 130 6.38 -1.11 -9.93
C ILE A 130 5.46 0.09 -9.64
N ALA A 131 5.22 0.39 -8.38
CA ALA A 131 4.35 1.49 -7.96
C ALA A 131 4.83 2.86 -8.43
N GLN A 132 6.14 3.07 -8.62
CA GLN A 132 6.65 4.31 -9.22
C GLN A 132 6.11 4.51 -10.64
N VAL A 133 6.03 3.43 -11.42
CA VAL A 133 5.67 3.47 -12.84
C VAL A 133 4.15 3.37 -13.03
N GLU A 134 3.50 2.47 -12.30
CA GLU A 134 2.06 2.21 -12.45
C GLU A 134 1.18 3.24 -11.72
N PHE A 135 1.66 3.77 -10.59
CA PHE A 135 0.82 4.54 -9.65
C PHE A 135 1.37 5.93 -9.33
N ALA A 136 2.35 6.42 -10.10
CA ALA A 136 3.04 7.68 -9.84
C ALA A 136 3.50 7.83 -8.37
N HIS A 137 3.93 6.71 -7.77
CA HIS A 137 4.42 6.72 -6.40
C HIS A 137 5.74 7.48 -6.31
N ASN A 138 5.84 8.35 -5.32
CA ASN A 138 6.99 9.22 -5.15
C ASN A 138 8.30 8.44 -5.12
N HIS A 139 9.24 8.81 -5.99
CA HIS A 139 10.49 8.09 -6.15
C HIS A 139 11.35 8.01 -4.88
N ARG A 140 11.16 8.93 -3.92
CA ARG A 140 11.87 8.98 -2.64
C ARG A 140 11.29 8.02 -1.59
N CYS A 141 10.13 7.41 -1.86
CA CYS A 141 9.38 6.55 -0.94
C CYS A 141 9.48 5.05 -1.29
N ILE A 142 10.57 4.64 -1.96
CA ILE A 142 10.86 3.24 -2.28
C ILE A 142 11.63 2.48 -1.20
N ASP A 143 12.08 3.18 -0.17
CA ASP A 143 12.79 2.57 0.95
C ASP A 143 11.78 1.87 1.88
N ALA A 144 11.93 0.57 2.11
CA ALA A 144 11.10 -0.19 3.05
C ALA A 144 11.18 0.37 4.49
N ALA A 145 12.24 1.07 4.85
CA ALA A 145 12.37 1.76 6.12
C ALA A 145 11.60 3.11 6.19
N HIS A 146 10.86 3.48 5.14
CA HIS A 146 10.13 4.74 5.09
C HIS A 146 8.87 4.71 5.97
N ALA A 147 8.77 5.66 6.89
CA ALA A 147 7.57 5.86 7.71
C ALA A 147 6.78 7.07 7.21
N TYR A 148 5.45 6.95 7.21
CA TYR A 148 4.51 7.95 6.75
C TYR A 148 3.95 8.73 7.93
N ILE A 149 4.41 9.97 8.07
CA ILE A 149 3.87 10.90 9.07
C ILE A 149 2.53 11.39 8.55
N ASN A 150 1.49 11.20 9.34
CA ASN A 150 0.19 11.77 9.05
C ASN A 150 0.19 13.20 9.59
N GLU A 151 0.38 14.14 8.66
CA GLU A 151 0.28 15.58 8.89
C GLU A 151 -1.21 15.97 9.04
N HIS A 152 -1.55 17.22 8.76
CA HIS A 152 -2.95 17.65 8.73
C HIS A 152 -3.65 17.01 7.51
N ILE A 153 -4.54 16.03 7.77
CA ILE A 153 -5.40 15.44 6.75
C ILE A 153 -6.49 16.47 6.41
N ILE A 154 -6.52 16.91 5.15
CA ILE A 154 -7.49 17.92 4.67
C ILE A 154 -8.75 17.24 4.16
N THR A 155 -8.59 16.19 3.35
CA THR A 155 -9.69 15.40 2.83
C THR A 155 -9.35 13.92 2.89
N ARG A 156 -10.38 13.08 2.93
CA ARG A 156 -10.24 11.64 3.00
C ARG A 156 -11.44 10.92 2.44
N TYR A 157 -11.21 9.69 1.98
CA TYR A 157 -12.21 8.78 1.48
C TYR A 157 -11.91 7.37 1.96
N ILE A 158 -12.86 6.77 2.67
CA ILE A 158 -12.81 5.35 3.04
C ILE A 158 -13.53 4.58 1.94
N LEU A 159 -12.83 3.67 1.28
CA LEU A 159 -13.37 2.89 0.16
C LEU A 159 -14.12 1.66 0.68
N SER A 160 -13.39 0.64 1.12
CA SER A 160 -13.96 -0.53 1.78
C SER A 160 -12.92 -1.24 2.64
N GLU A 161 -13.29 -1.61 3.87
CA GLU A 161 -12.47 -2.46 4.74
C GLU A 161 -12.28 -3.89 4.18
N SER A 162 -13.11 -4.31 3.22
CA SER A 162 -12.95 -5.61 2.56
C SER A 162 -11.90 -5.59 1.46
N ASN A 163 -11.48 -4.41 0.97
CA ASN A 163 -10.53 -4.32 -0.14
C ASN A 163 -9.19 -4.95 0.25
N ARG A 164 -8.68 -5.76 -0.66
CA ARG A 164 -7.35 -6.36 -0.58
C ARG A 164 -6.68 -6.21 -1.93
N PHE A 165 -5.54 -5.54 -1.94
CA PHE A 165 -4.75 -5.34 -3.14
C PHE A 165 -4.18 -6.70 -3.57
N LYS A 166 -4.49 -7.11 -4.80
CA LYS A 166 -4.03 -8.36 -5.40
C LYS A 166 -2.61 -8.19 -5.89
N VAL A 167 -1.64 -8.59 -5.08
CA VAL A 167 -0.23 -8.42 -5.45
C VAL A 167 0.13 -9.30 -6.66
N SER A 168 -0.51 -10.47 -6.81
CA SER A 168 -0.30 -11.35 -7.97
C SER A 168 -0.57 -10.66 -9.30
N ASP A 169 -1.63 -9.86 -9.37
CA ASP A 169 -2.05 -9.20 -10.62
C ASP A 169 -1.00 -8.17 -11.04
N LEU A 170 -0.46 -7.44 -10.06
CA LEU A 170 0.62 -6.49 -10.27
C LEU A 170 1.93 -7.19 -10.66
N PHE A 171 2.34 -8.22 -9.92
CA PHE A 171 3.61 -8.89 -10.17
C PHE A 171 3.61 -9.63 -11.51
N ASN A 172 2.52 -10.32 -11.86
CA ASN A 172 2.40 -11.02 -13.14
C ASN A 172 2.46 -10.08 -14.35
N LYS A 173 2.01 -8.82 -14.21
CA LYS A 173 2.12 -7.80 -15.26
C LYS A 173 3.58 -7.42 -15.54
N TYR A 174 4.40 -7.30 -14.50
CA TYR A 174 5.77 -6.75 -14.62
C TYR A 174 6.88 -7.80 -14.64
N VAL A 175 6.62 -9.01 -14.13
CA VAL A 175 7.64 -10.06 -14.07
C VAL A 175 8.16 -10.45 -15.45
N PHE A 176 7.39 -10.27 -16.53
CA PHE A 176 7.84 -10.53 -17.90
C PHE A 176 8.25 -9.28 -18.68
N ASP A 177 8.11 -8.08 -18.11
CA ASP A 177 8.47 -6.82 -18.78
C ASP A 177 9.99 -6.65 -18.78
N SER A 178 10.64 -6.90 -19.92
CA SER A 178 12.08 -6.77 -20.05
C SER A 178 12.59 -5.34 -19.81
N ASN A 179 11.83 -4.33 -20.22
CA ASN A 179 12.25 -2.93 -20.11
C ASN A 179 12.26 -2.49 -18.65
N PHE A 180 11.20 -2.83 -17.91
CA PHE A 180 11.14 -2.59 -16.48
C PHE A 180 12.25 -3.34 -15.73
N ASN A 181 12.38 -4.64 -16.01
CA ASN A 181 13.30 -5.52 -15.30
C ASN A 181 14.78 -5.17 -15.52
N SER A 182 15.15 -4.70 -16.71
CA SER A 182 16.53 -4.24 -17.00
C SER A 182 16.95 -3.08 -16.10
N SER A 183 16.04 -2.14 -15.82
CA SER A 183 16.30 -1.01 -14.92
C SER A 183 16.45 -1.46 -13.47
N PHE A 184 15.62 -2.42 -13.04
CA PHE A 184 15.64 -2.96 -11.70
C PHE A 184 16.89 -3.81 -11.42
N GLU A 185 17.27 -4.69 -12.35
CA GLU A 185 18.43 -5.58 -12.23
C GLU A 185 19.74 -4.83 -12.01
N SER A 186 19.91 -3.68 -12.67
CA SER A 186 21.12 -2.84 -12.53
C SER A 186 21.38 -2.34 -11.10
N LYS A 187 20.32 -2.23 -10.28
CA LYS A 187 20.40 -1.82 -8.87
C LYS A 187 20.43 -3.01 -7.91
N TRP A 188 19.83 -4.13 -8.33
CA TRP A 188 19.74 -5.37 -7.56
C TRP A 188 21.11 -6.03 -7.32
N ASN A 189 21.95 -6.08 -8.36
CA ASN A 189 23.23 -6.79 -8.35
C ASN A 189 24.32 -6.12 -7.49
N ILE A 190 23.98 -5.11 -6.68
CA ILE A 190 24.90 -4.39 -5.79
C ILE A 190 24.85 -4.94 -4.35
N ASP A 191 23.77 -5.60 -3.93
CA ASP A 191 23.44 -5.78 -2.50
C ASP A 191 23.50 -7.23 -1.95
N ASP A 192 24.25 -8.16 -2.56
CA ASP A 192 24.47 -9.52 -2.04
C ASP A 192 23.18 -10.37 -1.81
N GLN A 193 22.04 -9.99 -2.40
CA GLN A 193 20.71 -10.62 -2.18
C GLN A 193 20.39 -11.80 -3.12
N GLY A 194 21.40 -12.43 -3.72
CA GLY A 194 21.20 -13.43 -4.79
C GLY A 194 20.95 -12.80 -6.16
N SER A 195 20.86 -13.61 -7.21
CA SER A 195 20.66 -13.09 -8.57
C SER A 195 19.23 -12.61 -8.80
N PHE A 196 19.06 -11.52 -9.56
CA PHE A 196 17.72 -11.05 -9.93
C PHE A 196 16.90 -12.12 -10.68
N SER A 197 17.59 -12.99 -11.42
CA SER A 197 17.00 -14.16 -12.09
C SER A 197 16.36 -15.15 -11.11
N GLU A 198 17.01 -15.42 -9.97
CA GLU A 198 16.45 -16.30 -8.92
C GLU A 198 15.19 -15.69 -8.29
N PHE A 199 15.21 -14.39 -7.97
CA PHE A 199 14.03 -13.69 -7.48
C PHE A 199 12.87 -13.76 -8.49
N LYS A 200 13.15 -13.49 -9.77
CA LYS A 200 12.16 -13.56 -10.85
C LYS A 200 11.52 -14.95 -10.92
N ASN A 201 12.34 -16.00 -10.85
CA ASN A 201 11.85 -17.38 -10.84
C ASN A 201 11.01 -17.67 -9.60
N GLU A 202 11.36 -17.11 -8.44
CA GLU A 202 10.55 -17.22 -7.23
C GLU A 202 9.19 -16.55 -7.37
N VAL A 203 9.14 -15.32 -7.90
CA VAL A 203 7.91 -14.59 -8.22
C VAL A 203 7.05 -15.39 -9.19
N ILE A 204 7.62 -15.86 -10.31
CA ILE A 204 6.89 -16.71 -11.27
C ILE A 204 6.34 -17.95 -10.56
N ARG A 205 7.15 -18.66 -9.78
CA ARG A 205 6.69 -19.85 -9.06
C ARG A 205 5.58 -19.54 -8.05
N LYS A 206 5.67 -18.42 -7.33
CA LYS A 206 4.72 -18.00 -6.29
C LYS A 206 3.41 -17.48 -6.88
N TYR A 207 3.43 -16.84 -8.05
CA TYR A 207 2.29 -16.09 -8.62
C TYR A 207 1.75 -16.62 -9.95
N SER A 208 2.49 -17.48 -10.66
CA SER A 208 2.03 -18.12 -11.90
C SER A 208 1.24 -19.41 -11.68
N LEU A 209 1.14 -19.90 -10.43
CA LEU A 209 0.27 -21.03 -10.07
C LEU A 209 -0.99 -20.56 -9.34
N SER A 210 -1.92 -19.98 -10.11
CA SER A 210 -3.35 -20.07 -9.81
C SER A 210 -4.14 -20.36 -11.09
N PRO A 211 -4.07 -21.59 -11.64
CA PRO A 211 -4.98 -22.02 -12.69
C PRO A 211 -6.31 -22.45 -12.06
N ALA A 212 -7.16 -21.48 -11.72
CA ALA A 212 -8.57 -21.74 -11.48
C ALA A 212 -9.40 -20.48 -11.78
N LEU A 213 -9.82 -20.39 -13.05
CA LEU A 213 -10.88 -19.56 -13.66
C LEU A 213 -10.43 -18.73 -14.87
N ASN A 214 -9.85 -19.40 -15.87
CA ASN A 214 -10.08 -19.00 -17.26
C ASN A 214 -11.44 -19.56 -17.71
N THR A 215 -12.51 -18.94 -17.25
CA THR A 215 -13.79 -18.94 -17.97
C THR A 215 -14.03 -17.52 -18.44
N PRO A 216 -14.21 -17.27 -19.75
CA PRO A 216 -14.57 -15.96 -20.22
C PRO A 216 -15.99 -15.67 -19.73
N VAL A 217 -16.12 -14.90 -18.66
CA VAL A 217 -17.42 -14.35 -18.27
C VAL A 217 -17.67 -13.17 -19.20
N SER A 218 -18.46 -13.40 -20.25
CA SER A 218 -19.10 -12.32 -20.99
C SER A 218 -20.04 -11.58 -20.04
N VAL A 219 -19.57 -10.49 -19.42
CA VAL A 219 -20.45 -9.62 -18.63
C VAL A 219 -21.03 -8.57 -19.57
N SER A 220 -22.25 -8.85 -20.03
CA SER A 220 -23.18 -7.84 -20.53
C SER A 220 -23.30 -6.72 -19.50
N ARG A 221 -22.98 -5.50 -19.91
CA ARG A 221 -23.15 -4.28 -19.10
C ARG A 221 -24.64 -4.03 -18.86
N ASN A 222 -25.15 -4.45 -17.70
CA ASN A 222 -26.35 -3.85 -17.12
C ASN A 222 -25.92 -2.84 -16.07
N VAL A 223 -25.88 -1.59 -16.50
CA VAL A 223 -25.72 -0.40 -15.66
C VAL A 223 -27.05 -0.18 -14.95
N TYR A 224 -27.09 -0.36 -13.63
CA TYR A 224 -28.16 0.20 -12.81
C TYR A 224 -27.67 1.53 -12.23
N LEU A 225 -28.05 2.63 -12.91
CA LEU A 225 -28.08 3.95 -12.31
C LEU A 225 -29.25 3.96 -11.31
N ILE A 226 -28.96 4.18 -10.02
CA ILE A 226 -29.97 4.60 -9.06
C ILE A 226 -29.84 6.11 -8.94
N GLU A 227 -30.71 6.85 -9.65
CA GLU A 227 -30.94 8.27 -9.40
C GLU A 227 -31.73 8.42 -8.09
N ILE A 228 -31.13 9.09 -7.11
CA ILE A 228 -31.86 9.57 -5.92
C ILE A 228 -32.52 10.89 -6.31
N LEU A 229 -33.81 10.84 -6.64
CA LEU A 229 -34.62 12.05 -6.75
C LEU A 229 -34.93 12.58 -5.35
N GLN A 230 -34.33 13.72 -5.04
CA GLN A 230 -34.81 14.66 -4.03
C GLN A 230 -36.23 15.11 -4.42
N ASN A 231 -37.18 15.00 -3.51
CA ASN A 231 -38.36 15.86 -3.53
C ASN A 231 -38.69 16.33 -2.12
N ASN A 232 -38.09 17.46 -1.77
CA ASN A 232 -38.69 18.43 -0.86
C ASN A 232 -39.65 19.32 -1.66
N LYS A 233 -40.93 19.32 -1.29
CA LYS A 233 -41.84 20.49 -1.21
C LYS A 233 -43.24 19.98 -0.83
N VAL A 234 -43.68 20.21 0.41
CA VAL A 234 -44.54 21.33 0.84
C VAL A 234 -45.90 21.32 0.14
N ALA A 235 -46.91 20.79 0.85
CA ALA A 235 -48.15 21.46 1.23
C ALA A 235 -48.80 20.66 2.37
#